data_AF-A0A336L7U4-F1
#
_entry.id   AF-A0A336L7U4-F1
#
_cell.length_a   1.000
_cell.length_b   1.000
_cell.length_c   1.000
_cell.angle_alpha   90.00
_cell.angle_beta   90.00
_cell.angle_gamma   90.00
#
_symmetry.space_group_name_H-M   'P 1'
#
loop_
_entity.id
_entity.type
_entity.pdbx_description
1 polymer ?
#
loop_
_entity_poly.entity_id
_entity_poly.type
_entity_poly.pdbx_seq_one_letter_code
_entity_poly.pdbx_strand_id
1 'polypeptide(L)'
;TDLKTFDLTSLGTKFDVILIEPPLEEYFRGAVVASGAPKNFWSWDEILALDIGEIAAHRSFVFLWCGSSEGLDIGRNCLRKWGFRRCEDICWIRTNIENPGHSKILEPKAVFQRTKEHCLMGIKGTVRRSTDFDFIHANIDIDLIISEEQEFGSLEKPIEIFHIIEHFCLGRRRLHVFGRDSTIRPGWVTIGSELTNSNFNSDVYAKYFEDGMTTTGCTDRIETLRPKSPQNTNNGAQRGARGRGRGVFPRIRGRPR
;
A
#
# COMPACT_ATOMS: atom_id res chain seq x y z
N THR A 1 -17.24 -5.92 13.92
CA THR A 1 -17.94 -4.65 13.60
C THR A 1 -18.43 -4.67 12.17
N ASP A 2 -19.66 -4.22 11.90
CA ASP A 2 -20.15 -4.10 10.52
C ASP A 2 -19.57 -2.84 9.86
N LEU A 3 -18.63 -3.02 8.94
CA LEU A 3 -17.95 -1.93 8.25
C LEU A 3 -18.87 -1.13 7.31
N LYS A 4 -20.06 -1.64 6.94
CA LYS A 4 -21.00 -0.90 6.08
C LYS A 4 -21.63 0.30 6.78
N THR A 5 -21.77 0.21 8.09
CA THR A 5 -22.43 1.24 8.92
C THR A 5 -21.49 1.89 9.93
N PHE A 6 -20.27 1.37 10.04
CA PHE A 6 -19.28 1.88 10.98
C PHE A 6 -18.68 3.21 10.52
N ASP A 7 -18.78 4.22 11.38
CA ASP A 7 -18.09 5.50 11.19
C ASP A 7 -16.59 5.32 11.45
N LEU A 8 -15.79 5.28 10.38
CA LEU A 8 -14.34 5.15 10.46
C LEU A 8 -13.69 6.32 11.22
N THR A 9 -14.31 7.50 11.24
CA THR A 9 -13.75 8.67 11.95
C THR A 9 -13.79 8.50 13.46
N SER A 10 -14.64 7.61 13.98
CA SER A 10 -14.69 7.23 15.39
C SER A 10 -13.41 6.57 15.90
N LEU A 11 -12.50 6.14 15.01
CA LEU A 11 -11.15 5.68 15.40
C LEU A 11 -10.32 6.79 16.06
N GLY A 12 -10.71 8.06 15.92
CA GLY A 12 -10.17 9.19 16.69
C GLY A 12 -8.74 9.59 16.30
N THR A 13 -8.17 9.01 15.26
CA THR A 13 -6.81 9.33 14.78
C THR A 13 -6.69 9.17 13.27
N LYS A 14 -5.67 9.79 12.70
CA LYS A 14 -5.31 9.62 11.28
C LYS A 14 -4.20 8.59 11.15
N PHE A 15 -4.22 7.80 10.08
CA PHE A 15 -3.28 6.71 9.87
C PHE A 15 -2.22 7.07 8.82
N ASP A 16 -0.98 6.64 9.10
CA ASP A 16 0.16 6.80 8.20
C ASP A 16 0.12 5.75 7.09
N VAL A 17 -0.38 4.55 7.41
CA VAL A 17 -0.62 3.47 6.46
C VAL A 17 -1.96 2.79 6.70
N ILE A 18 -2.68 2.49 5.61
CA ILE A 18 -3.93 1.73 5.63
C ILE A 18 -3.80 0.54 4.68
N LEU A 19 -3.90 -0.68 5.20
CA LEU A 19 -4.05 -1.91 4.44
C LEU A 19 -5.54 -2.26 4.35
N ILE A 20 -6.05 -2.56 3.16
CA ILE A 20 -7.46 -2.85 2.91
C ILE A 20 -7.58 -4.17 2.16
N GLU A 21 -8.24 -5.14 2.78
CA GLU A 21 -8.41 -6.51 2.25
C GLU A 21 -9.90 -6.88 2.12
N PRO A 22 -10.67 -6.22 1.24
CA PRO A 22 -12.11 -6.44 1.18
C PRO A 22 -12.43 -7.88 0.73
N PRO A 23 -13.49 -8.52 1.26
CA PRO A 23 -13.88 -9.87 0.88
C PRO A 23 -14.56 -9.85 -0.50
N LEU A 24 -13.77 -9.86 -1.57
CA LEU A 24 -14.25 -9.86 -2.95
C LEU A 24 -14.88 -11.21 -3.32
N GLU A 25 -15.98 -11.18 -4.07
CA GLU A 25 -16.63 -12.40 -4.58
C GLU A 25 -15.68 -13.29 -5.40
N GLU A 26 -14.74 -12.70 -6.15
CA GLU A 26 -13.78 -13.43 -6.98
C GLU A 26 -12.86 -14.36 -6.17
N TYR A 27 -12.58 -14.06 -4.89
CA TYR A 27 -11.79 -14.95 -4.03
C TYR A 27 -12.50 -16.27 -3.74
N PHE A 28 -13.80 -16.35 -4.06
CA PHE A 28 -14.66 -17.47 -3.74
C PHE A 28 -15.33 -18.10 -4.94
N ARG A 29 -15.08 -17.62 -6.18
CA ARG A 29 -15.60 -18.18 -7.45
C ARG A 29 -14.92 -19.53 -7.78
N GLY A 30 -15.11 -20.46 -6.86
CA GLY A 30 -14.62 -21.83 -6.80
C GLY A 30 -15.10 -22.46 -5.48
N ALA A 31 -14.78 -21.85 -4.35
CA ALA A 31 -15.11 -22.33 -3.00
C ALA A 31 -16.60 -22.26 -2.64
N VAL A 32 -17.34 -21.26 -3.14
CA VAL A 32 -18.80 -21.11 -2.88
C VAL A 32 -19.61 -22.32 -3.37
N VAL A 33 -19.17 -23.00 -4.43
CA VAL A 33 -19.82 -24.22 -4.91
C VAL A 33 -19.65 -25.39 -3.92
N ALA A 34 -18.59 -25.38 -3.10
CA ALA A 34 -18.25 -26.47 -2.21
C ALA A 34 -18.76 -26.29 -0.77
N SER A 35 -18.84 -25.06 -0.25
CA SER A 35 -19.03 -24.83 1.19
C SER A 35 -20.43 -24.39 1.65
N GLY A 36 -21.31 -23.91 0.74
CA GLY A 36 -22.70 -23.53 1.06
C GLY A 36 -22.92 -22.42 2.11
N ALA A 37 -21.86 -21.93 2.76
CA ALA A 37 -21.92 -20.91 3.79
C ALA A 37 -22.09 -19.50 3.18
N PRO A 38 -23.09 -18.71 3.62
CA PRO A 38 -23.21 -17.32 3.21
C PRO A 38 -22.01 -16.53 3.73
N LYS A 39 -21.18 -16.01 2.83
CA LYS A 39 -20.14 -15.05 3.15
C LYS A 39 -20.58 -13.66 2.69
N ASN A 40 -20.37 -12.66 3.55
CA ASN A 40 -20.72 -11.27 3.28
C ASN A 40 -19.68 -10.65 2.34
N PHE A 41 -19.85 -10.85 1.04
CA PHE A 41 -19.01 -10.21 0.03
C PHE A 41 -19.26 -8.71 -0.03
N TRP A 42 -18.23 -8.00 -0.45
CA TRP A 42 -18.29 -6.57 -0.71
C TRP A 42 -18.19 -6.31 -2.21
N SER A 43 -19.18 -5.57 -2.73
CA SER A 43 -19.13 -5.03 -4.07
C SER A 43 -18.14 -3.86 -4.13
N TRP A 44 -17.64 -3.57 -5.33
CA TRP A 44 -16.77 -2.42 -5.52
C TRP A 44 -17.43 -1.09 -5.21
N ASP A 45 -18.75 -0.95 -5.36
CA ASP A 45 -19.48 0.25 -4.99
C ASP A 45 -19.50 0.45 -3.47
N GLU A 46 -19.67 -0.62 -2.70
CA GLU A 46 -19.58 -0.58 -1.23
C GLU A 46 -18.16 -0.27 -0.76
N ILE A 47 -17.14 -0.87 -1.40
CA ILE A 47 -15.74 -0.58 -1.10
C ILE A 47 -15.45 0.89 -1.40
N LEU A 48 -15.85 1.37 -2.59
CA LEU A 48 -15.69 2.77 -2.98
C LEU A 48 -16.39 3.71 -2.00
N ALA A 49 -17.50 3.31 -1.38
CA ALA A 49 -18.25 4.10 -0.41
C ALA A 49 -17.52 4.33 0.94
N LEU A 50 -16.48 3.56 1.25
CA LEU A 50 -15.70 3.75 2.47
C LEU A 50 -15.03 5.13 2.52
N ASP A 51 -15.08 5.79 3.69
CA ASP A 51 -14.46 7.11 3.92
C ASP A 51 -12.97 7.01 4.30
N ILE A 52 -12.20 6.20 3.56
CA ILE A 52 -10.75 6.03 3.77
C ILE A 52 -10.00 7.36 3.68
N GLY A 53 -10.49 8.26 2.82
CA GLY A 53 -9.94 9.60 2.66
C GLY A 53 -9.93 10.41 3.97
N GLU A 54 -10.97 10.23 4.79
CA GLU A 54 -11.18 10.95 6.05
C GLU A 54 -10.34 10.41 7.20
N ILE A 55 -9.83 9.19 7.14
CA ILE A 55 -8.96 8.64 8.20
C ILE A 55 -7.49 8.61 7.81
N ALA A 56 -7.14 8.94 6.57
CA ALA A 56 -5.77 9.01 6.11
C ALA A 56 -5.06 10.28 6.60
N ALA A 57 -3.82 10.16 7.07
CA ALA A 57 -2.98 11.31 7.37
C ALA A 57 -2.61 12.09 6.10
N HIS A 58 -2.23 13.37 6.24
CA HIS A 58 -1.91 14.23 5.10
C HIS A 58 -0.77 13.68 4.22
N ARG A 59 0.26 13.09 4.84
CA ARG A 59 1.25 12.25 4.16
C ARG A 59 0.98 10.82 4.61
N SER A 60 0.54 9.97 3.70
CA SER A 60 0.17 8.58 4.03
C SER A 60 0.13 7.69 2.80
N PHE A 61 0.03 6.39 3.05
CA PHE A 61 -0.05 5.36 2.03
C PHE A 61 -1.26 4.45 2.25
N VAL A 62 -1.79 3.93 1.16
CA VAL A 62 -2.84 2.90 1.19
C VAL A 62 -2.39 1.71 0.35
N PHE A 63 -2.69 0.51 0.82
CA PHE A 63 -2.42 -0.77 0.16
C PHE A 63 -3.76 -1.48 0.01
N LEU A 64 -4.23 -1.62 -1.22
CA LEU A 64 -5.55 -2.16 -1.52
C LEU A 64 -5.40 -3.47 -2.30
N TRP A 65 -5.84 -4.59 -1.69
CA TRP A 65 -5.98 -5.85 -2.41
C TRP A 65 -7.13 -5.76 -3.41
N CYS A 66 -6.79 -5.89 -4.69
CA CYS A 66 -7.67 -5.71 -5.83
C CYS A 66 -8.01 -7.02 -6.56
N GLY A 67 -7.51 -8.15 -6.05
CA GLY A 67 -7.63 -9.42 -6.73
C GLY A 67 -6.94 -9.42 -8.09
N SER A 68 -7.57 -10.00 -9.11
CA SER A 68 -6.95 -10.29 -10.41
C SER A 68 -7.79 -9.90 -11.63
N SER A 69 -9.02 -9.43 -11.42
CA SER A 69 -10.00 -9.10 -12.46
C SER A 69 -10.24 -7.59 -12.57
N GLU A 70 -11.50 -7.19 -12.69
CA GLU A 70 -11.99 -5.81 -12.74
C GLU A 70 -11.50 -4.93 -11.57
N GLY A 71 -11.14 -5.54 -10.44
CA GLY A 71 -10.63 -4.83 -9.28
C GLY A 71 -9.37 -4.03 -9.54
N LEU A 72 -8.60 -4.37 -10.58
CA LEU A 72 -7.49 -3.55 -11.03
C LEU A 72 -7.95 -2.16 -11.49
N ASP A 73 -9.00 -2.09 -12.30
CA ASP A 73 -9.52 -0.83 -12.83
C ASP A 73 -10.31 -0.07 -11.76
N ILE A 74 -11.19 -0.78 -11.06
CA ILE A 74 -12.07 -0.16 -10.07
C ILE A 74 -11.31 0.23 -8.79
N GLY A 75 -10.30 -0.54 -8.39
CA GLY A 75 -9.38 -0.17 -7.30
C GLY A 75 -8.67 1.15 -7.57
N ARG A 76 -8.26 1.43 -8.82
CA ARG A 76 -7.71 2.74 -9.22
C ARG A 76 -8.73 3.87 -9.04
N ASN A 77 -10.02 3.61 -9.24
CA ASN A 77 -11.09 4.58 -8.97
C ASN A 77 -11.25 4.84 -7.46
N CYS A 78 -11.16 3.78 -6.64
CA CYS A 78 -11.16 3.89 -5.19
C CYS A 78 -10.03 4.78 -4.69
N LEU A 79 -8.79 4.53 -5.14
CA LEU A 79 -7.64 5.37 -4.81
C LEU A 79 -7.89 6.85 -5.16
N ARG A 80 -8.42 7.15 -6.35
CA ARG A 80 -8.74 8.52 -6.77
C ARG A 80 -9.78 9.16 -5.86
N LYS A 81 -10.88 8.46 -5.56
CA LYS A 81 -11.94 8.96 -4.68
C LYS A 81 -11.41 9.29 -3.28
N TRP A 82 -10.57 8.43 -2.72
CA TRP A 82 -9.98 8.63 -1.39
C TRP A 82 -8.84 9.65 -1.35
N GLY A 83 -8.46 10.24 -2.50
CA GLY A 83 -7.43 11.27 -2.59
C GLY A 83 -6.00 10.72 -2.65
N PHE A 84 -5.82 9.48 -3.12
CA PHE A 84 -4.52 8.85 -3.35
C PHE A 84 -4.17 8.80 -4.83
N ARG A 85 -2.89 8.94 -5.15
CA ARG A 85 -2.34 8.64 -6.47
C ARG A 85 -1.76 7.24 -6.45
N ARG A 86 -2.11 6.37 -7.40
CA ARG A 86 -1.46 5.05 -7.53
C ARG A 86 0.03 5.27 -7.82
N CYS A 87 0.90 4.64 -7.03
CA CYS A 87 2.34 4.76 -7.14
C CYS A 87 3.01 3.42 -7.48
N GLU A 88 2.63 2.32 -6.83
CA GLU A 88 3.15 0.96 -7.12
C GLU A 88 2.00 -0.05 -7.31
N ASP A 89 2.35 -1.24 -7.80
CA ASP A 89 1.45 -2.39 -8.00
C ASP A 89 2.17 -3.67 -7.56
N ILE A 90 1.93 -4.10 -6.31
CA ILE A 90 2.61 -5.26 -5.74
C ILE A 90 1.87 -6.51 -6.21
N CYS A 91 2.55 -7.39 -6.96
CA CYS A 91 1.96 -8.63 -7.45
C CYS A 91 2.30 -9.78 -6.50
N TRP A 92 1.26 -10.44 -5.99
CA TRP A 92 1.40 -11.74 -5.34
C TRP A 92 1.22 -12.85 -6.36
N ILE A 93 2.33 -13.49 -6.71
CA ILE A 93 2.39 -14.61 -7.64
C ILE A 93 2.25 -15.91 -6.84
N ARG A 94 1.31 -16.75 -7.26
CA ARG A 94 1.06 -18.07 -6.65
C ARG A 94 1.69 -19.16 -7.52
N THR A 95 2.61 -19.91 -6.93
CA THR A 95 3.17 -21.12 -7.54
C THR A 95 2.24 -22.31 -7.33
N ASN A 96 2.44 -23.38 -8.10
CA ASN A 96 1.71 -24.64 -8.00
C ASN A 96 2.68 -25.84 -7.95
N ILE A 97 3.79 -25.68 -7.24
CA ILE A 97 4.84 -26.69 -7.11
C ILE A 97 4.29 -27.96 -6.46
N GLU A 98 3.42 -27.81 -5.45
CA GLU A 98 2.84 -28.93 -4.70
C GLU A 98 1.72 -29.61 -5.47
N ASN A 99 0.98 -28.86 -6.29
CA ASN A 99 -0.14 -29.35 -7.08
C ASN A 99 -0.06 -28.90 -8.55
N PRO A 100 0.88 -29.43 -9.35
CA PRO A 100 1.05 -29.02 -10.74
C PRO A 100 -0.20 -29.31 -11.58
N GLY A 101 -0.65 -28.32 -12.35
CA GLY A 101 -1.78 -28.49 -13.27
C GLY A 101 -2.48 -27.19 -13.66
N HIS A 102 -3.45 -27.32 -14.57
CA HIS A 102 -4.30 -26.24 -15.08
C HIS A 102 -5.73 -26.32 -14.51
N SER A 103 -5.85 -26.59 -13.21
CA SER A 103 -7.12 -26.87 -12.53
C SER A 103 -7.98 -25.63 -12.22
N LYS A 104 -7.52 -24.42 -12.55
CA LYS A 104 -8.28 -23.19 -12.27
C LYS A 104 -9.39 -22.97 -13.28
N ILE A 105 -10.58 -22.69 -12.78
CA ILE A 105 -11.71 -22.24 -13.59
C ILE A 105 -11.34 -20.89 -14.20
N LEU A 106 -11.33 -20.83 -15.53
CA LEU A 106 -11.15 -19.57 -16.25
C LEU A 106 -12.40 -18.70 -16.05
N GLU A 107 -12.20 -17.45 -15.62
CA GLU A 107 -13.32 -16.50 -15.60
C GLU A 107 -13.85 -16.28 -17.03
N PRO A 108 -15.16 -16.05 -17.24
CA PRO A 108 -15.75 -15.93 -18.57
C PRO A 108 -15.09 -14.89 -19.50
N LYS A 109 -14.49 -13.84 -18.92
CA LYS A 109 -13.79 -12.77 -19.65
C LYS A 109 -12.27 -12.96 -19.70
N ALA A 110 -11.72 -13.98 -19.05
CA ALA A 110 -10.28 -14.21 -18.98
C ALA A 110 -9.77 -14.92 -20.24
N VAL A 111 -8.71 -14.39 -20.84
CA VAL A 111 -7.99 -15.03 -21.94
C VAL A 111 -6.92 -16.00 -21.41
N PHE A 112 -6.33 -15.68 -20.25
CA PHE A 112 -5.28 -16.47 -19.61
C PHE A 112 -5.72 -16.93 -18.22
N GLN A 113 -5.15 -18.06 -17.77
CA GLN A 113 -5.27 -18.50 -16.39
C GLN A 113 -4.63 -17.46 -15.47
N ARG A 114 -5.41 -16.92 -14.53
CA ARG A 114 -4.91 -15.93 -13.57
C ARG A 114 -4.25 -16.63 -12.40
N THR A 115 -2.96 -16.40 -12.22
CA THR A 115 -2.13 -17.03 -11.18
C THR A 115 -1.55 -16.02 -10.18
N LYS A 116 -2.03 -14.78 -10.22
CA LYS A 116 -1.58 -13.71 -9.32
C LYS A 116 -2.71 -12.82 -8.86
N GLU A 117 -2.51 -12.17 -7.73
CA GLU A 117 -3.35 -11.08 -7.22
C GLU A 117 -2.53 -9.81 -7.12
N HIS A 118 -3.21 -8.67 -7.11
CA HIS A 118 -2.60 -7.35 -7.09
C HIS A 118 -2.95 -6.61 -5.81
N CYS A 119 -1.94 -6.02 -5.18
CA CYS A 119 -2.09 -5.05 -4.11
C CYS A 119 -1.64 -3.68 -4.62
N LEU A 120 -2.61 -2.82 -4.93
CA LEU A 120 -2.31 -1.48 -5.43
C LEU A 120 -1.86 -0.58 -4.28
N MET A 121 -0.74 0.11 -4.48
CA MET A 121 -0.20 1.07 -3.53
C MET A 121 -0.56 2.50 -3.96
N GLY A 122 -1.21 3.26 -3.06
CA GLY A 122 -1.55 4.66 -3.24
C GLY A 122 -0.76 5.57 -2.31
N ILE A 123 -0.39 6.76 -2.79
CA ILE A 123 0.24 7.84 -2.00
C ILE A 123 -0.69 9.05 -1.88
N LYS A 124 -0.82 9.59 -0.67
CA LYS A 124 -1.49 10.86 -0.37
C LYS A 124 -0.46 11.90 0.11
N GLY A 125 -0.67 13.15 -0.29
CA GLY A 125 0.25 14.26 0.00
C GLY A 125 1.52 14.24 -0.85
N THR A 126 2.57 14.89 -0.35
CA THR A 126 3.89 14.99 -1.01
C THR A 126 4.93 14.28 -0.14
N VAL A 127 5.57 13.25 -0.72
CA VAL A 127 6.69 12.53 -0.10
C VAL A 127 7.81 12.43 -1.13
N ARG A 128 9.03 12.75 -0.72
CA ARG A 128 10.23 12.80 -1.55
C ARG A 128 11.31 11.91 -0.93
N ARG A 129 11.69 10.86 -1.65
CA ARG A 129 12.73 9.89 -1.24
C ARG A 129 14.06 10.52 -0.81
N SER A 130 14.42 11.68 -1.37
CA SER A 130 15.68 12.37 -1.06
C SER A 130 15.67 13.19 0.22
N THR A 131 14.49 13.57 0.73
CA THR A 131 14.38 14.50 1.87
C THR A 131 13.55 13.95 3.02
N ASP A 132 12.57 13.10 2.75
CA ASP A 132 11.64 12.55 3.76
C ASP A 132 12.10 11.16 4.25
N PHE A 133 13.39 11.02 4.57
CA PHE A 133 13.97 9.76 5.05
C PHE A 133 13.53 9.41 6.47
N ASP A 134 13.05 10.40 7.23
CA ASP A 134 12.41 10.25 8.53
C ASP A 134 11.02 9.58 8.45
N PHE A 135 10.46 9.49 7.24
CA PHE A 135 9.13 8.93 7.01
C PHE A 135 9.13 7.67 6.14
N ILE A 136 10.03 7.56 5.16
CA ILE A 136 10.11 6.39 4.27
C ILE A 136 11.52 5.86 4.06
N HIS A 137 11.64 4.54 3.98
CA HIS A 137 12.79 3.84 3.42
C HIS A 137 12.39 3.18 2.10
N ALA A 138 12.44 3.96 1.02
CA ALA A 138 12.14 3.44 -0.31
C ALA A 138 13.19 2.43 -0.79
N ASN A 139 12.78 1.53 -1.69
CA ASN A 139 13.65 0.58 -2.40
C ASN A 139 14.33 -0.48 -1.51
N ILE A 140 13.80 -0.72 -0.30
CA ILE A 140 14.19 -1.85 0.55
C ILE A 140 13.67 -3.16 -0.04
N ASP A 141 12.38 -3.19 -0.34
CA ASP A 141 11.68 -4.35 -0.91
C ASP A 141 11.31 -4.12 -2.38
N ILE A 142 11.05 -5.22 -3.08
CA ILE A 142 10.54 -5.25 -4.45
C ILE A 142 9.00 -5.35 -4.45
N ASP A 143 8.39 -5.19 -5.62
CA ASP A 143 6.94 -5.22 -5.86
C ASP A 143 6.40 -6.64 -6.17
N LEU A 144 7.10 -7.68 -5.70
CA LEU A 144 6.71 -9.08 -5.90
C LEU A 144 6.69 -9.83 -4.58
N ILE A 145 5.62 -10.59 -4.38
CA ILE A 145 5.54 -11.64 -3.35
C ILE A 145 5.33 -12.95 -4.10
N ILE A 146 6.12 -13.98 -3.80
CA ILE A 146 6.00 -15.30 -4.43
C ILE A 146 5.80 -16.32 -3.32
N SER A 147 4.68 -17.02 -3.34
CA SER A 147 4.40 -18.12 -2.42
C SER A 147 3.64 -19.23 -3.13
N GLU A 148 3.60 -20.41 -2.52
CA GLU A 148 2.74 -21.48 -2.99
C GLU A 148 1.26 -21.09 -2.89
N GLU A 149 0.47 -21.60 -3.83
CA GLU A 149 -0.98 -21.49 -3.78
C GLU A 149 -1.52 -22.14 -2.50
N GLN A 150 -2.30 -21.37 -1.75
CA GLN A 150 -2.88 -21.84 -0.50
C GLN A 150 -4.01 -22.84 -0.75
N GLU A 151 -4.38 -23.56 0.31
CA GLU A 151 -5.52 -24.47 0.31
C GLU A 151 -6.79 -23.80 -0.23
N PHE A 152 -7.58 -24.57 -0.96
CA PHE A 152 -8.78 -24.08 -1.60
C PHE A 152 -9.77 -23.48 -0.59
N GLY A 153 -10.14 -22.21 -0.82
CA GLY A 153 -11.04 -21.46 0.07
C GLY A 153 -10.33 -20.64 1.16
N SER A 154 -9.00 -20.70 1.25
CA SER A 154 -8.24 -19.75 2.05
C SER A 154 -8.36 -18.33 1.48
N LEU A 155 -8.53 -17.36 2.38
CA LEU A 155 -8.58 -15.93 2.06
C LEU A 155 -7.34 -15.19 2.52
N GLU A 156 -6.45 -15.89 3.21
CA GLU A 156 -5.28 -15.27 3.81
C GLU A 156 -4.36 -14.72 2.72
N LYS A 157 -3.96 -13.47 2.89
CA LYS A 157 -2.94 -12.84 2.04
C LYS A 157 -1.56 -13.14 2.63
N PRO A 158 -0.50 -13.13 1.80
CA PRO A 158 0.84 -13.44 2.26
C PRO A 158 1.30 -12.42 3.32
N ILE A 159 1.85 -12.91 4.43
CA ILE A 159 2.27 -12.07 5.57
C ILE A 159 3.34 -11.04 5.18
N GLU A 160 4.09 -11.33 4.12
CA GLU A 160 5.12 -10.47 3.53
C GLU A 160 4.58 -9.08 3.17
N ILE A 161 3.27 -8.91 2.92
CA ILE A 161 2.69 -7.59 2.68
C ILE A 161 2.86 -6.67 3.90
N PHE A 162 2.77 -7.21 5.12
CA PHE A 162 3.03 -6.43 6.34
C PHE A 162 4.51 -6.02 6.42
N HIS A 163 5.43 -6.90 6.04
CA HIS A 163 6.86 -6.62 6.04
C HIS A 163 7.22 -5.50 5.05
N ILE A 164 6.74 -5.59 3.81
CA ILE A 164 6.93 -4.55 2.79
C ILE A 164 6.43 -3.20 3.30
N ILE A 165 5.24 -3.18 3.89
CA ILE A 165 4.64 -1.95 4.43
C ILE A 165 5.48 -1.36 5.57
N GLU A 166 5.89 -2.19 6.53
CA GLU A 166 6.62 -1.78 7.73
C GLU A 166 8.05 -1.34 7.44
N HIS A 167 8.72 -1.98 6.48
CA HIS A 167 10.03 -1.55 6.01
C HIS A 167 9.94 -0.24 5.23
N PHE A 168 8.89 -0.08 4.40
CA PHE A 168 8.73 1.09 3.56
C PHE A 168 8.37 2.35 4.35
N CYS A 169 7.37 2.28 5.24
CA CYS A 169 6.84 3.45 5.96
C CYS A 169 7.16 3.39 7.46
N LEU A 170 7.89 4.41 7.92
CA LEU A 170 8.29 4.56 9.33
C LEU A 170 7.15 5.07 10.21
N GLY A 171 6.03 5.52 9.63
CA GLY A 171 4.85 5.93 10.36
C GLY A 171 4.27 4.78 11.20
N ARG A 172 4.03 5.05 12.49
CA ARG A 172 3.65 4.02 13.47
C ARG A 172 2.14 3.77 13.54
N ARG A 173 1.31 4.63 12.95
CA ARG A 173 -0.15 4.49 12.98
C ARG A 173 -0.61 3.71 11.77
N ARG A 174 -0.78 2.39 11.94
CA ARG A 174 -1.12 1.46 10.86
C ARG A 174 -2.49 0.85 11.08
N LEU A 175 -3.34 0.86 10.06
CA LEU A 175 -4.69 0.30 10.10
C LEU A 175 -4.82 -0.83 9.10
N HIS A 176 -5.34 -1.98 9.53
CA HIS A 176 -5.74 -3.10 8.69
C HIS A 176 -7.27 -3.19 8.68
N VAL A 177 -7.88 -2.84 7.56
CA VAL A 177 -9.33 -2.89 7.31
C VAL A 177 -9.68 -4.23 6.66
N PHE A 178 -10.75 -4.86 7.16
CA PHE A 178 -11.19 -6.23 6.84
C PHE A 178 -10.28 -7.33 7.39
N GLY A 179 -9.47 -7.03 8.40
CA GLY A 179 -8.66 -8.04 9.04
C GLY A 179 -9.48 -9.03 9.87
N ARG A 180 -8.87 -10.19 10.10
CA ARG A 180 -9.39 -11.33 10.87
C ARG A 180 -8.50 -11.59 12.09
N ASP A 181 -8.95 -12.46 13.00
CA ASP A 181 -8.19 -12.86 14.18
C ASP A 181 -6.77 -13.37 13.82
N SER A 182 -6.65 -14.13 12.72
CA SER A 182 -5.39 -14.64 12.14
C SER A 182 -4.41 -13.54 11.72
N THR A 183 -4.89 -12.31 11.49
CA THR A 183 -4.10 -11.19 10.96
C THR A 183 -3.82 -10.11 12.00
N ILE A 184 -4.21 -10.33 13.26
CA ILE A 184 -3.87 -9.40 14.35
C ILE A 184 -2.35 -9.36 14.51
N ARG A 185 -1.78 -8.15 14.45
CA ARG A 185 -0.33 -7.94 14.44
C ARG A 185 0.09 -6.78 15.35
N PRO A 186 1.17 -6.91 16.13
CA PRO A 186 1.73 -5.79 16.88
C PRO A 186 2.05 -4.60 15.97
N GLY A 187 1.73 -3.39 16.43
CA GLY A 187 1.94 -2.16 15.65
C GLY A 187 0.82 -1.86 14.64
N TRP A 188 -0.26 -2.64 14.64
CA TRP A 188 -1.44 -2.44 13.80
C TRP A 188 -2.72 -2.35 14.64
N VAL A 189 -3.63 -1.49 14.20
CA VAL A 189 -5.05 -1.57 14.55
C VAL A 189 -5.72 -2.42 13.49
N THR A 190 -6.43 -3.47 13.89
CA THR A 190 -7.17 -4.34 12.98
C THR A 190 -8.66 -4.15 13.18
N ILE A 191 -9.39 -3.88 12.11
CA ILE A 191 -10.86 -3.78 12.13
C ILE A 191 -11.46 -4.73 11.09
N GLY A 192 -12.53 -5.44 11.47
CA GLY A 192 -13.19 -6.40 10.60
C GLY A 192 -14.48 -6.95 11.20
N SER A 193 -15.32 -7.54 10.35
CA SER A 193 -16.55 -8.22 10.76
C SER A 193 -16.30 -9.61 11.35
N GLU A 194 -15.16 -10.22 11.01
CA GLU A 194 -14.79 -11.58 11.42
C GLU A 194 -13.96 -11.63 12.72
N LEU A 195 -13.68 -10.47 13.33
CA LEU A 195 -12.99 -10.42 14.62
C LEU A 195 -13.91 -10.96 15.73
N THR A 196 -13.40 -11.89 16.53
CA THR A 196 -14.19 -12.50 17.63
C THR A 196 -14.20 -11.65 18.90
N ASN A 197 -13.27 -10.70 19.02
CA ASN A 197 -13.15 -9.83 20.19
C ASN A 197 -12.69 -8.41 19.80
N SER A 198 -12.86 -7.45 20.71
CA SER A 198 -12.43 -6.06 20.54
C SER A 198 -11.74 -5.55 21.80
N ASN A 199 -10.61 -4.89 21.63
CA ASN A 199 -9.87 -4.20 22.70
C ASN A 199 -9.51 -2.76 22.33
N PHE A 200 -10.01 -2.24 21.20
CA PHE A 200 -9.64 -0.93 20.72
C PHE A 200 -10.24 0.17 21.61
N ASN A 201 -9.38 1.08 22.06
CA ASN A 201 -9.76 2.31 22.74
C ASN A 201 -8.96 3.46 22.10
N SER A 202 -9.66 4.45 21.54
CA SER A 202 -9.06 5.55 20.79
C SER A 202 -8.10 6.38 21.64
N ASP A 203 -8.46 6.65 22.90
CA ASP A 203 -7.66 7.49 23.80
C ASP A 203 -6.38 6.76 24.22
N VAL A 204 -6.48 5.46 24.52
CA VAL A 204 -5.31 4.63 24.83
C VAL A 204 -4.41 4.50 23.60
N TYR A 205 -4.99 4.33 22.40
CA TYR A 205 -4.21 4.23 21.18
C TYR A 205 -3.47 5.53 20.86
N ALA A 206 -4.14 6.67 21.00
CA ALA A 206 -3.54 8.00 20.78
C ALA A 206 -2.33 8.26 21.68
N LYS A 207 -2.38 7.82 22.95
CA LYS A 207 -1.29 7.98 23.93
C LYS A 207 0.04 7.36 23.50
N TYR A 208 0.05 6.35 22.64
CA TYR A 208 1.31 5.77 22.12
C TYR A 208 2.11 6.72 21.22
N PHE A 209 1.53 7.87 20.84
CA PHE A 209 2.09 8.84 19.91
C PHE A 209 2.09 10.29 20.44
N GLU A 210 1.66 10.52 21.69
CA GLU A 210 1.53 11.85 22.30
C GLU A 210 2.88 12.55 22.53
N ASP A 211 3.97 11.78 22.64
CA ASP A 211 5.34 12.29 22.76
C ASP A 211 5.86 12.95 21.47
N GLY A 212 5.05 12.97 20.41
CA GLY A 212 5.40 13.48 19.09
C GLY A 212 6.19 12.48 18.24
N MET A 213 6.53 11.30 18.77
CA MET A 213 7.27 10.27 18.07
C MET A 213 6.33 9.42 17.21
N THR A 214 5.78 10.04 16.16
CA THR A 214 4.84 9.38 15.23
C THR A 214 5.52 8.42 14.25
N THR A 215 6.85 8.48 14.15
CA THR A 215 7.66 7.56 13.34
C THR A 215 8.55 6.69 14.24
N THR A 216 9.03 5.57 13.71
CA THR A 216 9.94 4.66 14.44
C THR A 216 11.32 5.25 14.70
N GLY A 217 11.66 6.36 14.04
CA GLY A 217 13.04 6.82 13.92
C GLY A 217 13.89 5.85 13.06
N CYS A 218 15.19 6.13 13.00
CA CYS A 218 16.15 5.32 12.28
C CYS A 218 17.49 5.31 13.03
N THR A 219 18.16 4.16 13.07
CA THR A 219 19.49 4.04 13.70
C THR A 219 20.58 4.35 12.69
N ASP A 220 21.76 4.79 13.14
CA ASP A 220 22.91 5.06 12.27
C ASP A 220 23.31 3.87 11.40
N ARG A 221 23.14 2.64 11.93
CA ARG A 221 23.40 1.41 11.18
C ARG A 221 22.41 1.23 10.03
N ILE A 222 21.12 1.44 10.26
CA ILE A 222 20.10 1.35 9.20
C ILE A 222 20.33 2.46 8.19
N GLU A 223 20.58 3.69 8.65
CA GLU A 223 20.94 4.81 7.77
C GLU A 223 22.12 4.47 6.88
N THR A 224 23.17 3.84 7.39
CA THR A 224 24.36 3.50 6.60
C THR A 224 24.08 2.45 5.52
N LEU A 225 23.19 1.49 5.81
CA LEU A 225 22.95 0.33 4.94
C LEU A 225 21.81 0.52 3.94
N ARG A 226 20.83 1.37 4.24
CA ARG A 226 19.66 1.54 3.37
C ARG A 226 20.04 2.18 2.03
N PRO A 227 19.37 1.81 0.93
CA PRO A 227 19.61 2.41 -0.38
C PRO A 227 19.27 3.90 -0.37
N LYS A 228 20.16 4.70 -0.97
CA LYS A 228 20.05 6.16 -1.06
C LYS A 228 20.42 6.62 -2.46
N SER A 229 19.82 7.73 -2.90
CA SER A 229 20.23 8.39 -4.13
C SER A 229 21.71 8.81 -4.05
N PRO A 230 22.47 8.72 -5.15
CA PRO A 230 23.84 9.24 -5.21
C PRO A 230 23.89 10.71 -4.79
N GLN A 231 24.89 11.09 -4.00
CA GLN A 231 25.11 12.50 -3.66
C GLN A 231 25.71 13.21 -4.88
N ASN A 232 25.11 14.34 -5.26
CA ASN A 232 25.58 15.12 -6.39
C ASN A 232 26.84 15.92 -5.97
N THR A 233 28.03 15.40 -6.26
CA THR A 233 29.32 15.95 -5.81
C THR A 233 29.73 17.28 -6.46
N ASN A 234 28.91 17.85 -7.35
CA ASN A 234 29.29 19.01 -8.15
C ASN A 234 29.02 20.41 -7.54
N ASN A 235 28.50 20.51 -6.31
CA ASN A 235 28.25 21.82 -5.69
C ASN A 235 29.43 22.37 -4.84
N GLY A 236 30.57 21.67 -4.80
CA GLY A 236 31.76 22.10 -4.05
C GLY A 236 32.87 22.80 -4.86
N ALA A 237 32.81 22.77 -6.20
CA ALA A 237 33.92 23.19 -7.06
C ALA A 237 33.55 24.29 -8.07
N GLN A 238 32.87 25.36 -7.61
CA GLN A 238 32.83 26.63 -8.37
C GLN A 238 32.45 27.83 -7.51
N ARG A 239 33.18 28.04 -6.40
CA ARG A 239 33.31 29.36 -5.78
C ARG A 239 34.79 29.69 -5.62
N GLY A 240 35.45 29.88 -6.76
CA GLY A 240 36.86 30.25 -6.82
C GLY A 240 37.21 30.85 -8.17
N ALA A 241 37.22 32.18 -8.23
CA ALA A 241 37.97 33.00 -9.17
C ALA A 241 37.90 32.66 -10.68
N ARG A 242 36.99 33.31 -11.42
CA ARG A 242 37.34 33.82 -12.75
C ARG A 242 36.85 35.25 -12.90
N GLY A 243 37.83 36.15 -12.99
CA GLY A 243 37.63 37.58 -13.13
C GLY A 243 37.05 37.98 -14.49
N ARG A 244 36.54 39.22 -14.46
CA ARG A 244 36.30 40.16 -15.57
C ARG A 244 36.66 39.67 -16.98
N GLY A 245 35.63 39.57 -17.82
CA GLY A 245 35.75 39.57 -19.27
C GLY A 245 34.41 39.93 -19.91
N ARG A 246 34.16 41.23 -20.09
CA ARG A 246 33.05 41.77 -20.90
C ARG A 246 33.29 41.33 -22.35
N GLY A 247 32.50 40.39 -22.85
CA GLY A 247 32.50 39.96 -24.26
C GLY A 247 31.07 40.02 -24.81
N VAL A 248 30.79 41.09 -25.54
CA VAL A 248 29.54 41.29 -26.29
C VAL A 248 29.55 40.33 -27.48
N PHE A 249 28.57 39.43 -27.57
CA PHE A 249 28.33 38.62 -28.78
C PHE A 249 27.16 39.21 -29.58
N PRO A 250 27.33 39.52 -30.89
CA PRO A 250 26.23 39.96 -31.72
C PRO A 250 25.33 38.78 -32.11
N ARG A 251 24.01 38.96 -32.01
CA ARG A 251 23.01 38.06 -32.59
C ARG A 251 23.09 38.12 -34.12
N ILE A 252 23.54 37.05 -34.76
CA ILE A 252 23.35 36.84 -36.20
C ILE A 252 22.02 36.12 -36.42
N ARG A 253 21.09 36.79 -37.09
CA ARG A 253 19.85 36.23 -37.65
C ARG A 253 20.20 35.38 -38.87
N GLY A 254 19.90 34.08 -38.85
CA GLY A 254 19.81 33.25 -40.04
C GLY A 254 18.36 33.21 -40.55
N ARG A 255 18.15 33.60 -41.80
CA ARG A 255 16.90 33.42 -42.58
C ARG A 255 16.93 32.08 -43.34
N PRO A 256 15.78 31.57 -43.81
CA PRO A 256 15.57 30.16 -44.13
C PRO A 256 16.00 29.78 -45.55
N ARG A 257 16.13 28.46 -45.75
CA ARG A 257 15.80 27.79 -47.01
C ARG A 257 14.82 26.67 -46.69
#